data_AF-A0A938Y5E5-F1
#
_entry.id   AF-A0A938Y5E5-F1
#
_cell.length_a   1.000
_cell.length_b   1.000
_cell.length_c   1.000
_cell.angle_alpha   90.00
_cell.angle_beta   90.00
_cell.angle_gamma   90.00
#
_symmetry.space_group_name_H-M   'P 1'
#
loop_
_entity.id
_entity.type
_entity.pdbx_description
1 polymer ?
#
loop_
_entity_poly.entity_id
_entity_poly.type
_entity_poly.pdbx_seq_one_letter_code
_entity_poly.pdbx_strand_id
1 'polypeptide(L)'
;MSIFPEILDVADRFNLLAQQKAAPRGEIRVHCPFCAEIVGIADRGFHLYLNPVKNTYHCFRCQEKGGVAKFIGLLEGKGEQEVIDEYKAKHEAARRKKRKKKTWEDHPAMKLSAHQWKLMGFLGKIDGKMFHTSPNYARAVLQWAWREWQLFTSEKSKEAFHVLLLGKYLANEKAAEDFVRKTERDTGIESLWERAVKMHQLPKDLWAEWAKRADVIVRELVEAIRNEEKAADLEGTIQRELQKMKERTA
;
A
#
# COMPACT_ATOMS: atom_id res chain seq x y z
N MET A 1 -3.55 31.05 -2.53
CA MET A 1 -2.10 30.82 -2.35
C MET A 1 -1.41 31.14 -3.66
N SER A 2 -0.42 32.03 -3.63
CA SER A 2 0.44 32.31 -4.78
C SER A 2 1.20 31.03 -5.17
N ILE A 3 1.40 30.80 -6.47
CA ILE A 3 2.26 29.72 -6.97
C ILE A 3 3.74 30.08 -6.90
N PHE A 4 4.04 31.36 -6.67
CA PHE A 4 5.39 31.91 -6.60
C PHE A 4 5.83 32.13 -5.15
N PRO A 5 7.15 32.05 -4.87
CA PRO A 5 7.70 32.36 -3.56
C PRO A 5 7.52 33.84 -3.20
N GLU A 6 7.76 34.17 -1.94
CA GLU A 6 7.83 35.56 -1.49
C GLU A 6 9.10 36.22 -2.05
N ILE A 7 8.99 37.49 -2.43
CA ILE A 7 10.09 38.22 -3.09
C ILE A 7 11.31 38.38 -2.18
N LEU A 8 11.10 38.40 -0.85
CA LEU A 8 12.20 38.44 0.11
C LEU A 8 12.94 37.11 0.18
N ASP A 9 12.25 35.96 0.10
CA ASP A 9 12.90 34.64 0.01
C ASP A 9 13.70 34.51 -1.29
N VAL A 10 13.22 35.13 -2.37
CA VAL A 10 14.00 35.22 -3.62
C VAL A 10 15.23 36.07 -3.40
N ALA A 11 15.09 37.28 -2.85
CA ALA A 11 16.22 38.18 -2.62
C ALA A 11 17.28 37.58 -1.69
N ASP A 12 16.88 36.84 -0.66
CA ASP A 12 17.77 36.15 0.28
C ASP A 12 18.57 35.05 -0.41
N ARG A 13 17.94 34.23 -1.26
CA ARG A 13 18.61 33.17 -2.04
C ARG A 13 19.72 33.71 -2.95
N PHE A 14 19.57 34.94 -3.44
CA PHE A 14 20.57 35.63 -4.25
C PHE A 14 21.45 36.58 -3.41
N ASN A 15 21.43 36.46 -2.09
CA ASN A 15 22.23 37.22 -1.14
C ASN A 15 22.08 38.75 -1.26
N LEU A 16 20.92 39.22 -1.74
CA LEU A 16 20.65 40.65 -1.90
C LEU A 16 20.29 41.33 -0.57
N LEU A 17 19.88 40.55 0.44
CA LEU A 17 19.48 41.07 1.75
C LEU A 17 20.67 41.34 2.70
N ALA A 18 21.89 40.96 2.32
CA ALA A 18 23.10 41.13 3.15
C ALA A 18 23.34 42.60 3.56
N GLN A 19 22.95 43.54 2.70
CA GLN A 19 22.96 44.97 2.98
C GLN A 19 21.58 45.53 2.65
N GLN A 20 20.63 45.32 3.55
CA GLN A 20 19.27 45.83 3.39
C GLN A 20 19.01 47.09 4.25
N LYS A 21 18.14 47.96 3.75
CA LYS A 21 17.60 49.11 4.50
C LYS A 21 16.08 49.03 4.53
N ALA A 22 15.49 49.30 5.68
CA ALA A 22 14.05 49.47 5.76
C ALA A 22 13.58 50.65 4.88
N ALA A 23 12.40 50.51 4.29
CA ALA A 23 11.66 51.54 3.60
C ALA A 23 10.24 51.69 4.19
N PRO A 24 9.53 52.79 3.87
CA PRO A 24 8.16 52.99 4.30
C PRO A 24 7.25 51.82 3.89
N ARG A 25 6.18 51.60 4.66
CA ARG A 25 5.13 50.60 4.37
C ARG A 25 5.63 49.14 4.34
N GLY A 26 6.69 48.83 5.09
CA GLY A 26 7.22 47.47 5.20
C GLY A 26 7.97 47.00 3.96
N GLU A 27 8.36 47.92 3.08
CA GLU A 27 9.24 47.61 1.94
C GLU A 27 10.70 47.51 2.40
N ILE A 28 11.49 46.78 1.63
CA ILE A 28 12.92 46.61 1.87
C ILE A 28 13.69 47.16 0.68
N ARG A 29 14.76 47.91 0.95
CA ARG A 29 15.66 48.46 -0.05
C ARG A 29 16.99 47.75 -0.05
N VAL A 30 17.44 47.36 -1.23
CA VAL A 30 18.72 46.68 -1.45
C VAL A 30 19.44 47.31 -2.64
N HIS A 31 20.71 46.96 -2.81
CA HIS A 31 21.45 47.31 -4.01
C HIS A 31 20.86 46.59 -5.23
N CYS A 32 20.57 47.34 -6.29
CA CYS A 32 20.06 46.76 -7.53
C CYS A 32 21.17 46.01 -8.29
N PRO A 33 21.03 44.69 -8.52
CA PRO A 33 22.03 43.93 -9.28
C PRO A 33 22.02 44.27 -10.78
N PHE A 34 20.90 44.81 -11.29
CA PHE A 34 20.70 45.05 -12.72
C PHE A 34 21.26 46.40 -13.22
N CYS A 35 21.59 47.34 -12.31
CA CYS A 35 22.00 48.69 -12.71
C CYS A 35 23.31 48.72 -13.52
N ALA A 36 24.27 47.85 -13.20
CA ALA A 36 25.53 47.80 -13.92
C ALA A 36 25.32 47.45 -15.41
N GLU A 37 24.39 46.54 -15.69
CA GLU A 37 24.07 46.11 -17.05
C GLU A 37 23.19 47.12 -17.79
N ILE A 38 22.16 47.69 -17.13
CA ILE A 38 21.18 48.57 -17.78
C ILE A 38 21.71 49.99 -17.97
N VAL A 39 22.37 50.56 -16.94
CA VAL A 39 22.82 51.96 -16.93
C VAL A 39 24.34 52.11 -16.86
N GLY A 40 25.09 51.01 -17.03
CA GLY A 40 26.56 50.99 -17.09
C GLY A 40 27.28 51.22 -15.75
N ILE A 41 26.55 51.42 -14.65
CA ILE A 41 27.11 51.75 -13.35
C ILE A 41 26.39 50.97 -12.24
N ALA A 42 27.15 50.25 -11.43
CA ALA A 42 26.64 49.49 -10.30
C ALA A 42 25.89 50.36 -9.27
N ASP A 43 24.88 49.78 -8.64
CA ASP A 43 24.10 50.49 -7.63
C ASP A 43 24.84 50.62 -6.29
N ARG A 44 24.95 51.84 -5.77
CA ARG A 44 25.49 52.14 -4.44
C ARG A 44 24.47 52.77 -3.48
N GLY A 45 23.26 53.05 -3.95
CA GLY A 45 22.28 53.86 -3.22
C GLY A 45 21.04 53.12 -2.70
N PHE A 46 21.03 51.78 -2.73
CA PHE A 46 19.89 50.96 -2.31
C PHE A 46 18.60 51.32 -3.07
N HIS A 47 18.69 51.45 -4.40
CA HIS A 47 17.59 51.95 -5.22
C HIS A 47 16.57 50.88 -5.59
N LEU A 48 16.83 49.60 -5.30
CA LEU A 48 15.89 48.51 -5.55
C LEU A 48 14.97 48.31 -4.34
N TYR A 49 13.69 48.62 -4.53
CA TYR A 49 12.64 48.46 -3.55
C TYR A 49 11.96 47.12 -3.76
N LEU A 50 11.81 46.34 -2.70
CA LEU A 50 11.12 45.06 -2.63
C LEU A 50 9.87 45.23 -1.77
N ASN A 51 8.71 44.96 -2.35
CA ASN A 51 7.43 45.02 -1.65
C ASN A 51 6.93 43.58 -1.36
N PRO A 52 7.05 43.09 -0.12
CA PRO A 52 6.63 41.73 0.24
C PRO A 52 5.11 41.55 0.12
N VAL A 53 4.31 42.56 0.45
CA VAL A 53 2.83 42.47 0.41
C VAL A 53 2.32 42.30 -1.02
N LYS A 54 2.90 43.03 -1.97
CA LYS A 54 2.52 42.97 -3.40
C LYS A 54 3.33 41.95 -4.19
N ASN A 55 4.36 41.37 -3.57
CA ASN A 55 5.30 40.45 -4.20
C ASN A 55 5.93 41.02 -5.50
N THR A 56 6.35 42.28 -5.44
CA THR A 56 6.84 43.08 -6.60
C THR A 56 8.10 43.85 -6.25
N TYR A 57 8.85 44.28 -7.26
CA TYR A 57 10.02 45.13 -7.11
C TYR A 57 10.00 46.34 -8.06
N HIS A 58 10.76 47.37 -7.69
CA HIS A 58 11.04 48.52 -8.53
C HIS A 58 12.40 49.14 -8.18
N CYS A 59 13.27 49.30 -9.17
CA CYS A 59 14.49 50.07 -9.02
C CYS A 59 14.32 51.49 -9.52
N PHE A 60 14.47 52.48 -8.64
CA PHE A 60 14.36 53.89 -9.02
C PHE A 60 15.56 54.44 -9.80
N ARG A 61 16.64 53.67 -9.93
CA ARG A 61 17.83 54.06 -10.70
C ARG A 61 17.76 53.59 -12.15
N CYS A 62 17.69 52.28 -12.38
CA CYS A 62 17.60 51.72 -13.73
C CYS A 62 16.16 51.59 -14.26
N GLN A 63 15.15 51.97 -13.47
CA GLN A 63 13.71 51.90 -13.81
C GLN A 63 13.16 50.48 -14.03
N GLU A 64 13.97 49.44 -13.80
CA GLU A 64 13.53 48.06 -13.91
C GLU A 64 12.50 47.73 -12.81
N LYS A 65 11.40 47.07 -13.20
CA LYS A 65 10.25 46.80 -12.32
C LYS A 65 9.46 45.59 -12.80
N GLY A 66 8.79 44.93 -11.86
CA GLY A 66 7.89 43.83 -12.17
C GLY A 66 7.45 43.04 -10.95
N GLY A 67 6.77 41.92 -11.22
CA GLY A 67 6.44 40.92 -10.21
C GLY A 67 7.61 39.98 -9.92
N VAL A 68 7.42 39.11 -8.94
CA VAL A 68 8.42 38.12 -8.51
C VAL A 68 8.87 37.17 -9.64
N ALA A 69 8.01 36.83 -10.60
CA ALA A 69 8.38 35.97 -11.72
C ALA A 69 9.42 36.64 -12.63
N LYS A 70 9.20 37.90 -13.01
CA LYS A 70 10.19 38.72 -13.73
C LYS A 70 11.47 38.87 -12.92
N PHE A 71 11.36 39.08 -11.61
CA PHE A 71 12.52 39.24 -10.73
C PHE A 71 13.41 37.99 -10.72
N ILE A 72 12.81 36.81 -10.55
CA ILE A 72 13.51 35.51 -10.64
C ILE A 72 14.12 35.35 -12.04
N GLY A 73 13.37 35.68 -13.10
CA GLY A 73 13.86 35.60 -14.47
C GLY A 73 15.13 36.42 -14.68
N LEU A 74 15.15 37.67 -14.24
CA LEU A 74 16.34 38.52 -14.33
C LEU A 74 17.52 38.00 -13.52
N LEU A 75 17.28 37.45 -12.33
CA LEU A 75 18.34 36.90 -11.47
C LEU A 75 18.90 35.56 -11.98
N GLU A 76 18.07 34.75 -12.64
CA GLU A 76 18.44 33.45 -13.20
C GLU A 76 18.85 33.50 -14.68
N GLY A 77 18.73 34.65 -15.35
CA GLY A 77 18.97 34.79 -16.79
C GLY A 77 17.92 34.10 -17.66
N LYS A 78 16.68 33.99 -17.17
CA LYS A 78 15.56 33.32 -17.83
C LYS A 78 14.47 34.28 -18.27
N GLY A 79 13.66 33.85 -19.25
CA GLY A 79 12.45 34.58 -19.63
C GLY A 79 11.39 34.53 -18.52
N GLU A 80 10.62 35.61 -18.34
CA GLU A 80 9.54 35.64 -17.33
C GLU A 80 8.53 34.50 -17.53
N GLN A 81 8.16 34.22 -18.79
CA GLN A 81 7.23 33.15 -19.13
C GLN A 81 7.78 31.76 -18.77
N GLU A 82 9.08 31.54 -18.95
CA GLU A 82 9.76 30.29 -18.59
C GLU A 82 9.67 30.05 -17.07
N VAL A 83 9.93 31.09 -16.26
CA VAL A 83 9.77 31.02 -14.80
C VAL A 83 8.31 30.72 -14.41
N ILE A 84 7.35 31.37 -15.06
CA ILE A 84 5.91 31.12 -14.80
C ILE A 84 5.58 29.65 -15.04
N ASP A 85 6.03 29.08 -16.16
CA ASP A 85 5.72 27.72 -16.54
C ASP A 85 6.41 26.69 -15.65
N GLU A 86 7.66 26.92 -15.24
CA GLU A 86 8.35 26.10 -14.25
C GLU A 86 7.59 26.03 -12.91
N TYR A 87 7.16 27.18 -12.37
CA TYR A 87 6.47 27.23 -11.09
C TYR A 87 5.06 26.64 -11.18
N LYS A 88 4.35 26.84 -12.31
CA LYS A 88 3.09 26.13 -12.58
C LYS A 88 3.29 24.61 -12.58
N ALA A 89 4.31 24.10 -13.27
CA ALA A 89 4.61 22.67 -13.33
C ALA A 89 4.98 22.10 -11.94
N LYS A 90 5.81 22.80 -11.16
CA LYS A 90 6.15 22.41 -9.77
C LYS A 90 4.90 22.37 -8.88
N HIS A 91 4.04 23.37 -8.98
CA HIS A 91 2.81 23.44 -8.21
C HIS A 91 1.79 22.36 -8.63
N GLU A 92 1.69 22.06 -9.92
CA GLU A 92 0.85 20.96 -10.43
C GLU A 92 1.36 19.60 -9.98
N ALA A 93 2.67 19.36 -10.05
CA ALA A 93 3.28 18.13 -9.55
C ALA A 93 3.04 17.93 -8.04
N ALA A 94 3.14 19.00 -7.24
CA ALA A 94 2.81 18.98 -5.82
C ALA A 94 1.32 18.65 -5.58
N ARG A 95 0.41 19.23 -6.36
CA ARG A 95 -1.02 18.89 -6.32
C ARG A 95 -1.29 17.44 -6.69
N ARG A 96 -0.61 16.91 -7.72
CA ARG A 96 -0.75 15.52 -8.16
C ARG A 96 -0.26 14.54 -7.09
N LYS A 97 0.84 14.84 -6.40
CA LYS A 97 1.32 14.07 -5.24
C LYS A 97 0.30 14.09 -4.09
N LYS A 98 -0.33 15.24 -3.82
CA LYS A 98 -1.36 15.36 -2.78
C LYS A 98 -2.66 14.61 -3.12
N ARG A 99 -3.04 14.51 -4.40
CA ARG A 99 -4.16 13.67 -4.87
C ARG A 99 -3.89 12.17 -4.75
N LYS A 100 -2.63 11.73 -4.81
CA LYS A 100 -2.21 10.33 -4.60
C LYS A 100 -2.11 9.91 -3.12
N LYS A 101 -2.73 10.65 -2.19
CA LYS A 101 -2.80 10.20 -0.79
C LYS A 101 -3.75 9.00 -0.76
N LYS A 102 -3.22 7.79 -0.52
CA LYS A 102 -4.01 6.54 -0.38
C LYS A 102 -5.24 6.84 0.46
N THR A 103 -6.43 6.76 -0.14
CA THR A 103 -7.68 6.98 0.60
C THR A 103 -7.99 5.74 1.42
N TRP A 104 -8.94 5.84 2.34
CA TRP A 104 -9.46 4.67 3.05
C TRP A 104 -10.14 3.68 2.07
N GLU A 105 -10.58 4.15 0.90
CA GLU A 105 -11.11 3.33 -0.19
C GLU A 105 -10.02 2.39 -0.76
N ASP A 106 -8.75 2.77 -0.66
CA ASP A 106 -7.61 1.94 -1.07
C ASP A 106 -7.22 0.87 -0.04
N HIS A 107 -7.89 0.80 1.11
CA HIS A 107 -7.59 -0.19 2.14
C HIS A 107 -7.86 -1.62 1.62
N PRO A 108 -6.97 -2.60 1.86
CA PRO A 108 -7.12 -3.95 1.28
C PRO A 108 -8.44 -4.64 1.65
N ALA A 109 -8.97 -4.43 2.87
CA ALA A 109 -10.28 -4.95 3.27
C ALA A 109 -11.47 -4.45 2.41
N MET A 110 -11.36 -3.27 1.77
CA MET A 110 -12.40 -2.76 0.87
C MET A 110 -12.52 -3.59 -0.41
N LYS A 111 -11.41 -4.22 -0.83
CA LYS A 111 -11.35 -5.07 -2.02
C LYS A 111 -11.96 -6.46 -1.82
N LEU A 112 -12.09 -6.91 -0.56
CA LEU A 112 -12.73 -8.18 -0.24
C LEU A 112 -14.20 -8.15 -0.69
N SER A 113 -14.77 -9.27 -1.11
CA SER A 113 -16.19 -9.36 -1.46
C SER A 113 -17.09 -9.38 -0.21
N ALA A 114 -18.39 -9.11 -0.37
CA ALA A 114 -19.33 -9.22 0.76
C ALA A 114 -19.41 -10.66 1.30
N HIS A 115 -19.20 -11.65 0.43
CA HIS A 115 -19.10 -13.05 0.82
C HIS A 115 -17.88 -13.30 1.72
N GLN A 116 -16.71 -12.75 1.38
CA GLN A 116 -15.49 -12.88 2.18
C GLN A 116 -15.64 -12.24 3.57
N TRP A 117 -16.35 -11.11 3.67
CA TRP A 117 -16.70 -10.53 4.97
C TRP A 117 -17.55 -11.48 5.82
N LYS A 118 -18.52 -12.17 5.21
CA LYS A 118 -19.35 -13.16 5.90
C LYS A 118 -18.56 -14.39 6.35
N LEU A 119 -17.61 -14.88 5.55
CA LEU A 119 -16.74 -16.00 5.92
C LEU A 119 -15.93 -15.72 7.20
N MET A 120 -15.59 -14.46 7.45
CA MET A 120 -14.91 -14.01 8.66
C MET A 120 -15.86 -13.72 9.83
N GLY A 121 -17.17 -13.94 9.68
CA GLY A 121 -18.19 -13.70 10.71
C GLY A 121 -18.79 -12.29 10.74
N PHE A 122 -18.50 -11.42 9.76
CA PHE A 122 -19.15 -10.11 9.67
C PHE A 122 -20.53 -10.23 9.00
N LEU A 123 -21.50 -9.45 9.48
CA LEU A 123 -22.85 -9.41 8.88
C LEU A 123 -22.85 -8.85 7.45
N GLY A 124 -21.88 -7.99 7.14
CA GLY A 124 -21.72 -7.39 5.82
C GLY A 124 -20.52 -6.45 5.76
N LYS A 125 -20.28 -5.88 4.58
CA LYS A 125 -19.28 -4.82 4.41
C LYS A 125 -19.66 -3.58 5.21
N ILE A 126 -18.64 -2.82 5.62
CA ILE A 126 -18.84 -1.49 6.18
C ILE A 126 -19.56 -0.58 5.17
N ASP A 127 -20.56 0.18 5.65
CA ASP A 127 -21.24 1.22 4.89
C ASP A 127 -20.29 2.40 4.64
N GLY A 128 -20.20 2.85 3.39
CA GLY A 128 -19.46 4.03 2.97
C GLY A 128 -19.82 5.30 3.76
N LYS A 129 -21.08 5.42 4.21
CA LYS A 129 -21.52 6.56 5.04
C LYS A 129 -20.77 6.66 6.36
N MET A 130 -20.30 5.54 6.92
CA MET A 130 -19.54 5.54 8.18
C MET A 130 -18.20 6.29 8.08
N PHE A 131 -17.63 6.42 6.89
CA PHE A 131 -16.39 7.20 6.71
C PHE A 131 -16.60 8.71 6.87
N HIS A 132 -17.85 9.18 6.76
CA HIS A 132 -18.22 10.57 7.01
C HIS A 132 -18.73 10.79 8.42
N THR A 133 -19.57 9.88 8.94
CA THR A 133 -20.18 10.04 10.27
C THR A 133 -19.26 9.62 11.41
N SER A 134 -18.38 8.64 11.22
CA SER A 134 -17.52 8.08 12.27
C SER A 134 -16.20 7.54 11.68
N PRO A 135 -15.33 8.43 11.15
CA PRO A 135 -14.15 8.04 10.38
C PRO A 135 -13.16 7.17 11.16
N ASN A 136 -12.99 7.39 12.46
CA ASN A 136 -12.08 6.58 13.28
C ASN A 136 -12.61 5.16 13.49
N TYR A 137 -13.91 5.02 13.76
CA TYR A 137 -14.57 3.71 13.85
C TYR A 137 -14.47 2.95 12.53
N ALA A 138 -14.76 3.63 11.41
CA ALA A 138 -14.69 3.01 10.09
C ALA A 138 -13.28 2.49 9.76
N ARG A 139 -12.23 3.24 10.11
CA ARG A 139 -10.85 2.78 9.97
C ARG A 139 -10.53 1.59 10.88
N ALA A 140 -10.99 1.61 12.13
CA ALA A 140 -10.77 0.51 13.06
C ALA A 140 -11.42 -0.79 12.56
N VAL A 141 -12.66 -0.71 12.04
CA VAL A 141 -13.36 -1.85 11.44
C VAL A 141 -12.61 -2.38 10.21
N LEU A 142 -12.11 -1.52 9.33
CA LEU A 142 -11.31 -1.98 8.18
C LEU A 142 -10.02 -2.69 8.59
N GLN A 143 -9.32 -2.19 9.60
CA GLN A 143 -8.12 -2.84 10.14
C GLN A 143 -8.46 -4.20 10.75
N TRP A 144 -9.55 -4.25 11.52
CA TRP A 144 -10.04 -5.49 12.11
C TRP A 144 -10.40 -6.52 11.03
N ALA A 145 -11.26 -6.16 10.08
CA ALA A 145 -11.65 -7.05 8.99
C ALA A 145 -10.45 -7.54 8.17
N TRP A 146 -9.43 -6.69 7.97
CA TRP A 146 -8.21 -7.12 7.29
C TRP A 146 -7.40 -8.12 8.10
N ARG A 147 -7.26 -7.90 9.41
CA ARG A 147 -6.58 -8.85 10.29
C ARG A 147 -7.29 -10.20 10.31
N GLU A 148 -8.63 -10.21 10.41
CA GLU A 148 -9.41 -11.45 10.33
C GLU A 148 -9.21 -12.15 8.98
N TRP A 149 -9.14 -11.40 7.88
CA TRP A 149 -8.93 -12.00 6.57
C TRP A 149 -7.56 -12.66 6.45
N GLN A 150 -6.52 -12.03 6.99
CA GLN A 150 -5.18 -12.59 7.04
C GLN A 150 -5.12 -13.86 7.89
N LEU A 151 -5.80 -13.89 9.04
CA LEU A 151 -5.91 -15.07 9.90
C LEU A 151 -6.64 -16.20 9.18
N PHE A 152 -7.83 -15.93 8.64
CA PHE A 152 -8.63 -16.89 7.87
C PHE A 152 -7.84 -17.46 6.68
N THR A 153 -7.14 -16.61 5.91
CA THR A 153 -6.30 -17.05 4.79
C THR A 153 -5.14 -17.93 5.25
N SER A 154 -4.53 -17.61 6.39
CA SER A 154 -3.46 -18.40 6.99
C SER A 154 -3.95 -19.77 7.42
N GLU A 155 -5.11 -19.84 8.07
CA GLU A 155 -5.75 -21.10 8.47
C GLU A 155 -6.10 -21.98 7.27
N LYS A 156 -6.71 -21.40 6.23
CA LYS A 156 -7.01 -22.14 4.99
C LYS A 156 -5.76 -22.61 4.26
N SER A 157 -4.67 -21.84 4.33
CA SER A 157 -3.37 -22.28 3.80
C SER A 157 -2.80 -23.47 4.57
N LYS A 158 -2.96 -23.50 5.90
CA LYS A 158 -2.57 -24.65 6.73
C LYS A 158 -3.44 -25.86 6.43
N GLU A 159 -4.76 -25.69 6.35
CA GLU A 159 -5.71 -26.76 6.03
C GLU A 159 -5.38 -27.40 4.67
N ALA A 160 -5.13 -26.58 3.64
CA ALA A 160 -4.71 -27.06 2.32
C ALA A 160 -3.43 -27.92 2.38
N PHE A 161 -2.48 -27.57 3.25
CA PHE A 161 -1.28 -28.37 3.48
C PHE A 161 -1.57 -29.71 4.16
N HIS A 162 -2.48 -29.76 5.14
CA HIS A 162 -2.91 -31.03 5.75
C HIS A 162 -3.59 -31.93 4.73
N VAL A 163 -4.48 -31.37 3.89
CA VAL A 163 -5.18 -32.10 2.83
C VAL A 163 -4.19 -32.64 1.79
N LEU A 164 -3.18 -31.86 1.40
CA LEU A 164 -2.09 -32.33 0.54
C LEU A 164 -1.37 -33.55 1.16
N LEU A 165 -0.99 -33.46 2.44
CA LEU A 165 -0.30 -34.57 3.13
C LEU A 165 -1.17 -35.83 3.19
N LEU A 166 -2.48 -35.68 3.47
CA LEU A 166 -3.44 -36.79 3.46
C LEU A 166 -3.49 -37.43 2.07
N GLY A 167 -3.64 -36.63 1.02
CA GLY A 167 -3.62 -37.11 -0.36
C GLY A 167 -2.34 -37.88 -0.69
N LYS A 168 -1.17 -37.38 -0.25
CA LYS A 168 0.11 -38.07 -0.46
C LYS A 168 0.19 -39.41 0.27
N TYR A 169 -0.15 -39.46 1.56
CA TYR A 169 -0.04 -40.71 2.33
C TYR A 169 -1.11 -41.75 2.00
N LEU A 170 -2.27 -41.32 1.51
CA LEU A 170 -3.33 -42.22 1.00
C LEU A 170 -3.22 -42.49 -0.50
N ALA A 171 -2.17 -42.01 -1.18
CA ALA A 171 -1.97 -42.14 -2.63
C ALA A 171 -3.16 -41.61 -3.48
N ASN A 172 -3.85 -40.59 -2.98
CA ASN A 172 -4.96 -39.92 -3.64
C ASN A 172 -4.76 -38.38 -3.69
N GLU A 173 -3.65 -37.96 -4.30
CA GLU A 173 -3.32 -36.54 -4.45
C GLU A 173 -4.35 -35.79 -5.29
N LYS A 174 -5.02 -36.46 -6.23
CA LYS A 174 -5.99 -35.82 -7.12
C LYS A 174 -7.23 -35.36 -6.36
N ALA A 175 -7.79 -36.21 -5.48
CA ALA A 175 -8.91 -35.82 -4.64
C ALA A 175 -8.54 -34.69 -3.67
N ALA A 176 -7.31 -34.71 -3.14
CA ALA A 176 -6.79 -33.63 -2.30
C ALA A 176 -6.70 -32.30 -3.05
N GLU A 177 -6.17 -32.31 -4.28
CA GLU A 177 -6.13 -31.13 -5.15
C GLU A 177 -7.54 -30.60 -5.42
N ASP A 178 -8.46 -31.47 -5.83
CA ASP A 178 -9.83 -31.08 -6.18
C ASP A 178 -10.59 -30.48 -4.99
N PHE A 179 -10.36 -31.01 -3.78
CA PHE A 179 -10.88 -30.45 -2.53
C PHE A 179 -10.34 -29.03 -2.30
N VAL A 180 -9.02 -28.84 -2.36
CA VAL A 180 -8.40 -27.52 -2.12
C VAL A 180 -8.84 -26.51 -3.18
N ARG A 181 -8.90 -26.90 -4.46
CA ARG A 181 -9.39 -26.02 -5.54
C ARG A 181 -10.86 -25.66 -5.39
N LYS A 182 -11.68 -26.54 -4.82
CA LYS A 182 -13.05 -26.20 -4.43
C LYS A 182 -13.04 -25.14 -3.32
N THR A 183 -12.21 -25.30 -2.29
CA THR A 183 -12.05 -24.29 -1.23
C THR A 183 -11.60 -22.94 -1.78
N GLU A 184 -10.69 -22.90 -2.74
CA GLU A 184 -10.26 -21.66 -3.41
C GLU A 184 -11.43 -20.95 -4.08
N ARG A 185 -12.27 -21.69 -4.82
CA ARG A 185 -13.48 -21.13 -5.46
C ARG A 185 -14.49 -20.62 -4.45
N ASP A 186 -14.75 -21.41 -3.40
CA ASP A 186 -15.76 -21.07 -2.39
C ASP A 186 -15.33 -19.85 -1.57
N THR A 187 -14.04 -19.72 -1.25
CA THR A 187 -13.51 -18.63 -0.41
C THR A 187 -13.03 -17.41 -1.20
N GLY A 188 -12.70 -17.59 -2.47
CA GLY A 188 -12.01 -16.59 -3.29
C GLY A 188 -10.55 -16.36 -2.87
N ILE A 189 -9.94 -17.30 -2.14
CA ILE A 189 -8.50 -17.26 -1.83
C ILE A 189 -7.74 -17.94 -2.97
N GLU A 190 -6.82 -17.21 -3.58
CA GLU A 190 -6.05 -17.70 -4.71
C GLU A 190 -4.82 -18.52 -4.27
N SER A 191 -4.57 -19.61 -5.00
CA SER A 191 -3.34 -20.41 -4.96
C SER A 191 -3.05 -21.08 -3.61
N LEU A 192 -4.06 -21.56 -2.90
CA LEU A 192 -3.90 -22.41 -1.72
C LEU A 192 -3.16 -23.71 -2.06
N TRP A 193 -3.51 -24.37 -3.17
CA TRP A 193 -2.87 -25.62 -3.57
C TRP A 193 -1.39 -25.43 -3.88
N GLU A 194 -1.05 -24.44 -4.70
CA GLU A 194 0.32 -24.18 -5.10
C GLU A 194 1.18 -23.75 -3.90
N ARG A 195 0.61 -23.02 -2.93
CA ARG A 195 1.29 -22.69 -1.65
C ARG A 195 1.57 -23.94 -0.82
N ALA A 196 0.62 -24.85 -0.72
CA ALA A 196 0.79 -26.11 0.00
C ALA A 196 1.88 -26.98 -0.64
N VAL A 197 1.85 -27.14 -1.96
CA VAL A 197 2.88 -27.86 -2.73
C VAL A 197 4.24 -27.23 -2.53
N LYS A 198 4.34 -25.89 -2.61
CA LYS A 198 5.59 -25.17 -2.41
C LYS A 198 6.18 -25.39 -1.01
N MET A 199 5.35 -25.36 0.04
CA MET A 199 5.80 -25.69 1.40
C MET A 199 6.32 -27.14 1.48
N HIS A 200 5.60 -28.08 0.86
CA HIS A 200 6.00 -29.50 0.86
C HIS A 200 7.31 -29.77 0.10
N GLN A 201 7.58 -29.00 -0.95
CA GLN A 201 8.81 -29.10 -1.74
C GLN A 201 10.06 -28.61 -1.01
N LEU A 202 9.91 -27.84 0.08
CA LEU A 202 11.05 -27.43 0.90
C LEU A 202 11.66 -28.64 1.62
N PRO A 203 12.97 -28.62 1.89
CA PRO A 203 13.59 -29.50 2.88
C PRO A 203 12.84 -29.47 4.22
N LYS A 204 12.65 -30.63 4.86
CA LYS A 204 11.83 -30.75 6.09
C LYS A 204 12.35 -29.90 7.26
N ASP A 205 13.65 -29.64 7.32
CA ASP A 205 14.28 -28.74 8.29
C ASP A 205 13.82 -27.29 8.11
N LEU A 206 13.52 -26.88 6.87
CA LEU A 206 13.01 -25.56 6.51
C LEU A 206 11.48 -25.45 6.58
N TRP A 207 10.77 -26.53 6.92
CA TRP A 207 9.33 -26.45 7.14
C TRP A 207 9.03 -25.57 8.34
N ALA A 208 7.96 -24.77 8.23
CA ALA A 208 7.43 -24.08 9.40
C ALA A 208 7.02 -25.09 10.48
N GLU A 209 7.12 -24.70 11.75
CA GLU A 209 6.80 -25.60 12.87
C GLU A 209 5.38 -26.19 12.80
N TRP A 210 4.41 -25.41 12.34
CA TRP A 210 3.05 -25.90 12.12
C TRP A 210 2.96 -26.97 11.02
N ALA A 211 3.84 -26.93 10.01
CA ALA A 211 3.87 -27.90 8.92
C ALA A 211 4.56 -29.20 9.36
N LYS A 212 5.62 -29.11 10.17
CA LYS A 212 6.22 -30.28 10.84
C LYS A 212 5.21 -30.98 11.72
N ARG A 213 4.45 -30.22 12.51
CA ARG A 213 3.38 -30.75 13.36
C ARG A 213 2.25 -31.37 12.55
N ALA A 214 1.88 -30.76 11.42
CA ALA A 214 0.91 -31.32 10.48
C ALA A 214 1.35 -32.69 9.95
N ASP A 215 2.65 -32.88 9.64
CA ASP A 215 3.20 -34.17 9.20
C ASP A 215 2.96 -35.28 10.21
N VAL A 216 3.27 -35.01 11.48
CA VAL A 216 3.08 -35.97 12.59
C VAL A 216 1.60 -36.33 12.73
N ILE A 217 0.73 -35.33 12.85
CA ILE A 217 -0.71 -35.52 13.03
C ILE A 217 -1.30 -36.33 11.86
N VAL A 218 -0.94 -35.97 10.63
CA VAL A 218 -1.50 -36.60 9.45
C VAL A 218 -0.99 -38.04 9.28
N ARG A 219 0.27 -38.34 9.64
CA ARG A 219 0.78 -39.72 9.67
C ARG A 219 0.02 -40.58 10.66
N GLU A 220 -0.16 -40.10 11.89
CA GLU A 220 -0.91 -40.81 12.94
C GLU A 220 -2.37 -41.06 12.49
N LEU A 221 -3.00 -40.07 11.87
CA LEU A 221 -4.35 -40.20 11.34
C LEU A 221 -4.44 -41.23 10.21
N VAL A 222 -3.50 -41.23 9.26
CA VAL A 222 -3.48 -42.23 8.17
C VAL A 222 -3.23 -43.64 8.71
N GLU A 223 -2.39 -43.80 9.71
CA GLU A 223 -2.17 -45.09 10.36
C GLU A 223 -3.44 -45.60 11.05
N ALA A 224 -4.16 -44.73 11.76
CA ALA A 224 -5.45 -45.07 12.35
C ALA A 224 -6.47 -45.51 11.29
N ILE A 225 -6.61 -44.77 10.19
CA ILE A 225 -7.52 -45.11 9.07
C ILE A 225 -7.18 -46.50 8.51
N ARG A 226 -5.91 -46.78 8.24
CA ARG A 226 -5.48 -48.09 7.70
C ARG A 226 -5.72 -49.24 8.67
N ASN A 227 -5.63 -48.98 9.98
CA ASN A 227 -5.90 -49.99 10.99
C ASN A 227 -7.40 -50.30 11.09
N GLU A 228 -8.26 -49.29 10.97
CA GLU A 228 -9.71 -49.47 10.90
C GLU A 228 -10.13 -50.24 9.64
N GLU A 229 -9.58 -49.90 8.47
CA GLU A 229 -9.84 -50.64 7.21
C GLU A 229 -9.48 -52.13 7.33
N LYS A 230 -8.32 -52.44 7.90
CA LYS A 230 -7.90 -53.83 8.15
C LYS A 230 -8.83 -54.57 9.11
N ALA A 231 -9.31 -53.89 10.15
CA ALA A 231 -10.24 -54.48 11.11
C ALA A 231 -11.58 -54.83 10.45
N ALA A 232 -12.11 -53.93 9.62
CA ALA A 232 -13.34 -54.15 8.86
C ALA A 232 -13.21 -55.32 7.86
N ASP A 233 -12.08 -55.41 7.16
CA ASP A 233 -11.79 -56.52 6.23
C ASP A 233 -11.72 -57.88 6.95
N LEU A 234 -11.12 -57.91 8.14
CA LEU A 234 -11.04 -59.12 8.97
C LEU A 234 -12.43 -59.55 9.45
N GLU A 235 -13.25 -58.61 9.91
CA GLU A 235 -14.63 -58.89 10.34
C GLU A 235 -15.46 -59.47 9.20
N GLY A 236 -15.41 -58.85 8.00
CA GLY A 236 -16.10 -59.36 6.81
C GLY A 236 -15.61 -60.75 6.39
N THR A 237 -14.34 -61.07 6.64
CA THR A 237 -13.79 -62.41 6.38
C THR A 237 -14.32 -63.44 7.39
N ILE A 238 -14.35 -63.12 8.67
CA ILE A 238 -14.90 -63.98 9.73
C ILE A 238 -16.40 -64.26 9.45
N GLN A 239 -17.18 -63.25 9.09
CA GLN A 239 -18.60 -63.42 8.78
C GLN A 239 -18.84 -64.37 7.60
N ARG A 240 -18.02 -64.27 6.54
CA ARG A 240 -18.09 -65.19 5.39
C ARG A 240 -17.75 -66.63 5.76
N GLU A 241 -16.73 -66.86 6.59
CA GLU A 241 -16.38 -68.21 7.04
C GLU A 241 -17.45 -68.81 7.97
N LEU A 242 -18.02 -68.00 8.88
CA LEU A 242 -19.14 -68.42 9.71
C LEU A 242 -20.37 -68.82 8.88
N GLN A 243 -20.66 -68.09 7.81
CA GLN A 243 -21.75 -68.42 6.89
C GLN A 243 -21.51 -69.75 6.16
N LYS A 244 -20.30 -69.96 5.62
CA LYS A 244 -19.91 -71.25 5.00
C LYS A 244 -19.99 -72.42 5.97
N MET A 245 -19.62 -72.22 7.23
CA MET A 245 -19.74 -73.25 8.26
C MET A 245 -21.19 -73.63 8.51
N LYS A 246 -22.09 -72.64 8.63
CA LYS A 246 -23.53 -72.89 8.80
C LYS A 246 -24.11 -73.68 7.63
N GLU A 247 -23.74 -73.33 6.39
CA GLU A 247 -24.19 -74.01 5.17
C GLU A 247 -23.67 -75.44 5.04
N ARG A 248 -22.53 -75.78 5.65
CA ARG A 248 -22.00 -77.16 5.68
C ARG A 248 -22.64 -78.05 6.74
N THR A 249 -23.28 -77.45 7.73
CA THR A 249 -23.94 -78.15 8.85
C THR A 249 -25.46 -78.25 8.71
N ALA A 250 -26.03 -77.67 7.66
CA ALA A 250 -27.44 -77.77 7.27
C ALA A 250 -27.62 -78.85 6.20
#